data_AF-A0ABD1RP10-F1
#
_entry.id   AF-A0ABD1RP10-F1
#
_cell.length_a   1.000
_cell.length_b   1.000
_cell.length_c   1.000
_cell.angle_alpha   90.00
_cell.angle_beta   90.00
_cell.angle_gamma   90.00
#
_symmetry.space_group_name_H-M   'P 1'
#
loop_
_entity.id
_entity.type
_entity.pdbx_description
1 polymer ?
#
loop_
_entity_poly.entity_id
_entity_poly.type
_entity_poly.pdbx_seq_one_letter_code
_entity_poly.pdbx_strand_id
1 'polypeptide(L)'
;MKENIHKLQDENEDHMPCGFEVVFPVLLQKARNLGIDKIPYDAPVIKDIYAARERKLKRIPMDLVHNVPTSLLYSLEGLQDLNWEKLLKLQTPLGSFLTSPASTAFALMETKDENCFKYLDDIVKEFQGGDFGPKMESLVED
;
A
#
# COMPACT_ATOMS: atom_id res chain seq x y z
N MET A 1 -1.29 4.69 18.99
CA MET A 1 -2.27 5.11 17.96
C MET A 1 -3.39 5.98 18.54
N LYS A 2 -4.19 5.50 19.51
CA LYS A 2 -5.26 6.28 20.16
C LYS A 2 -4.84 7.68 20.60
N GLU A 3 -3.67 7.79 21.22
CA GLU A 3 -3.12 9.04 21.77
C GLU A 3 -2.48 9.96 20.73
N ASN A 4 -2.23 9.50 19.49
CA ASN A 4 -1.50 10.30 18.49
C ASN A 4 -2.35 10.64 17.27
N ILE A 5 -3.49 9.99 17.07
CA ILE A 5 -4.30 10.17 15.86
C ILE A 5 -4.86 11.58 15.69
N HIS A 6 -5.05 12.32 16.79
CA HIS A 6 -5.45 13.73 16.73
C HIS A 6 -4.33 14.63 16.18
N LYS A 7 -3.05 14.23 16.33
CA LYS A 7 -1.90 15.00 15.83
C LYS A 7 -1.82 15.02 14.31
N LEU A 8 -2.47 14.06 13.63
CA LEU A 8 -2.56 14.05 12.17
C LEU A 8 -3.23 15.30 11.59
N GLN A 9 -4.04 16.01 12.39
CA GLN A 9 -4.69 17.24 11.96
C GLN A 9 -3.69 18.41 11.84
N ASP A 10 -2.59 18.35 12.59
CA ASP A 10 -1.59 19.42 12.66
C ASP A 10 -0.34 19.11 11.80
N GLU A 11 -0.30 17.96 11.13
CA GLU A 11 0.82 17.52 10.29
C GLU A 11 0.80 18.17 8.91
N ASN A 12 1.99 18.41 8.34
CA ASN A 12 2.11 18.92 6.98
C ASN A 12 1.83 17.81 5.94
N GLU A 13 0.91 18.08 5.02
CA GLU A 13 0.59 17.17 3.91
C GLU A 13 1.84 16.81 3.08
N ASP A 14 2.80 17.72 2.94
CA ASP A 14 4.03 17.51 2.17
C ASP A 14 4.95 16.42 2.76
N HIS A 15 4.79 16.11 4.05
CA HIS A 15 5.57 15.08 4.75
C HIS A 15 4.81 13.76 4.91
N MET A 16 3.59 13.66 4.37
CA MET A 16 2.85 12.41 4.43
C MET A 16 3.54 11.33 3.59
N PRO A 17 3.67 10.09 4.10
CA PRO A 17 4.23 8.99 3.33
C PRO A 17 3.48 8.77 2.02
N CYS A 18 4.20 8.35 0.97
CA CYS A 18 3.59 8.02 -0.30
C CYS A 18 2.47 6.96 -0.12
N GLY A 19 1.31 7.20 -0.74
CA GLY A 19 0.17 6.29 -0.65
C GLY A 19 -0.59 6.33 0.69
N PHE A 20 -0.20 7.17 1.66
CA PHE A 20 -0.83 7.22 2.98
C PHE A 20 -2.35 7.45 2.90
N GLU A 21 -2.80 8.42 2.10
CA GLU A 21 -4.23 8.73 2.02
C GLU A 21 -5.04 7.66 1.26
N VAL A 22 -4.36 6.74 0.58
CA VAL A 22 -5.00 5.63 -0.14
C VAL A 22 -5.02 4.37 0.74
N VAL A 23 -3.90 4.06 1.40
CA VAL A 23 -3.69 2.84 2.18
C VAL A 23 -4.26 2.96 3.60
N PHE A 24 -4.01 4.08 4.30
CA PHE A 24 -4.40 4.23 5.71
C PHE A 24 -5.90 4.08 5.95
N PRO A 25 -6.81 4.65 5.12
CA PRO A 25 -8.25 4.43 5.28
C PRO A 25 -8.66 2.96 5.12
N VAL A 26 -8.01 2.22 4.20
CA VAL A 26 -8.28 0.79 4.02
C VAL A 26 -7.85 0.01 5.27
N LEU A 27 -6.70 0.34 5.85
CA LEU A 27 -6.25 -0.27 7.11
C LEU A 27 -7.18 0.06 8.29
N LEU A 28 -7.67 1.30 8.39
CA LEU A 28 -8.65 1.68 9.41
C LEU A 28 -9.95 0.90 9.26
N GLN A 29 -10.45 0.72 8.03
CA GLN A 29 -11.66 -0.08 7.79
C GLN A 29 -11.43 -1.56 8.15
N LYS A 30 -10.27 -2.13 7.80
CA LYS A 30 -9.90 -3.50 8.21
C LYS A 30 -9.86 -3.64 9.73
N ALA A 31 -9.22 -2.71 10.43
CA ALA A 31 -9.16 -2.69 11.89
C ALA A 31 -10.56 -2.61 12.54
N ARG A 32 -11.44 -1.78 11.97
CA ARG A 32 -12.85 -1.68 12.40
C ARG A 32 -13.60 -2.99 12.21
N ASN A 33 -13.44 -3.63 11.05
CA ASN A 33 -14.09 -4.92 10.75
C ASN A 33 -13.60 -6.05 11.67
N LEU A 34 -12.37 -5.95 12.16
CA LEU A 34 -11.78 -6.89 13.13
C LEU A 34 -12.16 -6.59 14.59
N GLY A 35 -12.94 -5.54 14.86
CA GLY A 35 -13.36 -5.17 16.21
C GLY A 35 -12.25 -4.54 17.07
N ILE A 36 -11.30 -3.82 16.47
CA ILE A 36 -10.25 -3.13 17.23
C ILE A 36 -10.84 -1.83 17.82
N ASP A 37 -11.33 -1.90 19.06
CA ASP A 37 -12.15 -0.83 19.67
C ASP A 37 -11.38 0.40 20.17
N LYS A 38 -10.05 0.32 20.28
CA LYS A 38 -9.23 1.40 20.85
C LYS A 38 -8.89 2.52 19.87
N ILE A 39 -9.34 2.45 18.63
CA ILE A 39 -9.12 3.48 17.60
C ILE A 39 -10.32 4.42 17.56
N PRO A 40 -10.13 5.76 17.61
CA PRO A 40 -11.24 6.71 17.58
C PRO A 40 -11.74 6.94 16.15
N TYR A 41 -12.38 5.93 15.57
CA TYR A 41 -12.77 5.92 14.14
C TYR A 41 -13.67 7.09 13.70
N ASP A 42 -14.39 7.71 14.64
CA ASP A 42 -15.32 8.82 14.34
C ASP A 42 -14.70 10.20 14.57
N ALA A 43 -13.40 10.27 14.89
CA ALA A 43 -12.66 11.52 15.00
C ALA A 43 -12.74 12.33 13.69
N PRO A 44 -12.87 13.68 13.74
CA PRO A 44 -12.98 14.52 12.55
C PRO A 44 -11.87 14.28 11.53
N VAL A 45 -10.62 14.21 11.97
CA VAL A 45 -9.46 13.95 11.11
C VAL A 45 -9.58 12.64 10.33
N ILE A 46 -10.18 11.59 10.89
CA ILE A 46 -10.38 10.33 10.15
C ILE A 46 -11.40 10.53 9.03
N LYS A 47 -12.49 11.24 9.28
CA LYS A 47 -13.50 11.55 8.26
C LYS A 47 -12.87 12.35 7.11
N ASP A 48 -12.00 13.30 7.44
CA ASP A 48 -11.29 14.11 6.45
C ASP A 48 -10.36 13.25 5.58
N ILE A 49 -9.63 12.29 6.17
CA ILE A 49 -8.79 11.34 5.41
C ILE A 49 -9.65 10.49 4.47
N TYR A 50 -10.80 9.96 4.91
CA TYR A 50 -11.72 9.24 4.01
C TYR A 50 -12.22 10.14 2.86
N ALA A 51 -12.58 11.38 3.14
CA ALA A 51 -13.01 12.33 2.10
C ALA A 51 -11.88 12.69 1.13
N ALA A 52 -10.64 12.81 1.60
CA ALA A 52 -9.47 13.00 0.77
C ALA A 52 -9.22 11.79 -0.14
N ARG A 53 -9.34 10.57 0.40
CA ARG A 53 -9.21 9.33 -0.37
C ARG A 53 -10.22 9.27 -1.52
N GLU A 54 -11.50 9.53 -1.24
CA GLU A 54 -12.55 9.50 -2.26
C GLU A 54 -12.31 10.53 -3.37
N ARG A 55 -11.81 11.72 -3.01
CA ARG A 55 -11.40 12.73 -4.00
C ARG A 55 -10.22 12.26 -4.85
N LYS A 56 -9.22 11.59 -4.26
CA LYS A 56 -8.06 11.07 -4.99
C LYS A 56 -8.47 9.93 -5.92
N LEU A 57 -9.23 8.94 -5.44
CA LEU A 57 -9.66 7.80 -6.26
C LEU A 57 -10.44 8.21 -7.51
N LYS A 58 -11.35 9.20 -7.41
CA LYS A 58 -12.11 9.72 -8.56
C LYS A 58 -11.23 10.30 -9.67
N ARG A 59 -9.99 10.66 -9.36
CA ARG A 59 -9.01 11.23 -10.30
C ARG A 59 -8.04 10.19 -10.83
N ILE A 60 -8.04 8.97 -10.27
CA ILE A 60 -7.16 7.89 -10.74
C ILE A 60 -7.74 7.32 -12.02
N PRO A 61 -7.01 7.37 -13.15
CA PRO A 61 -7.41 6.69 -14.36
C PRO A 61 -7.17 5.19 -14.19
N MET A 62 -8.13 4.46 -13.61
CA MET A 62 -7.98 3.02 -13.36
C MET A 62 -7.70 2.23 -14.63
N ASP A 63 -8.21 2.67 -15.78
CA ASP A 63 -7.83 2.07 -17.07
C ASP A 63 -6.33 2.17 -17.34
N LEU A 64 -5.69 3.27 -16.99
CA LEU A 64 -4.24 3.43 -17.15
C LEU A 64 -3.49 2.52 -16.18
N VAL A 65 -3.91 2.48 -14.92
CA VAL A 65 -3.28 1.65 -13.85
C VAL A 65 -3.21 0.18 -14.25
N HIS A 66 -4.21 -0.34 -14.95
CA HIS A 66 -4.26 -1.72 -15.37
C HIS A 66 -3.45 -2.02 -16.64
N ASN A 67 -3.12 -1.03 -17.46
CA ASN A 67 -2.52 -1.27 -18.78
C ASN A 67 -1.06 -0.80 -18.89
N VAL A 68 -0.60 0.11 -18.03
CA VAL A 68 0.79 0.58 -18.03
C VAL A 68 1.34 0.67 -16.61
N PRO A 69 2.67 0.51 -16.41
CA PRO A 69 3.29 0.75 -15.12
C PRO A 69 3.08 2.21 -14.68
N THR A 70 2.51 2.39 -13.50
CA THR A 70 2.33 3.70 -12.85
C THR A 70 2.79 3.61 -11.40
N SER A 71 3.09 4.74 -10.77
CA SER A 71 3.47 4.79 -9.35
C SER A 71 2.44 4.14 -8.41
N LEU A 72 1.18 4.02 -8.84
CA LEU A 72 0.11 3.38 -8.06
C LEU A 72 0.31 1.87 -7.89
N LEU A 73 1.14 1.21 -8.70
CA LEU A 73 1.52 -0.19 -8.47
C LEU A 73 2.30 -0.36 -7.15
N TYR A 74 2.88 0.71 -6.60
CA TYR A 74 3.58 0.66 -5.31
C TYR A 74 2.61 0.49 -4.11
N SER A 75 1.32 0.78 -4.30
CA SER A 75 0.32 0.84 -3.23
C SER A 75 -0.99 0.12 -3.59
N LEU A 76 -0.92 -1.05 -4.26
CA LEU A 76 -2.10 -1.81 -4.66
C LEU A 76 -2.99 -2.19 -3.48
N GLU A 77 -2.41 -2.40 -2.29
CA GLU A 77 -3.12 -2.76 -1.06
C GLU A 77 -4.10 -1.70 -0.56
N GLY A 78 -4.00 -0.47 -1.08
CA GLY A 78 -4.93 0.62 -0.80
C GLY A 78 -5.98 0.86 -1.89
N LEU A 79 -5.89 0.18 -3.03
CA LEU A 79 -6.79 0.33 -4.17
C LEU A 79 -7.94 -0.68 -4.15
N GLN A 80 -8.97 -0.41 -4.95
CA GLN A 80 -10.16 -1.26 -5.12
C GLN A 80 -10.39 -1.50 -6.62
N ASP A 81 -11.27 -2.46 -6.94
CA ASP A 81 -11.66 -2.79 -8.31
C ASP A 81 -10.48 -3.14 -9.24
N LEU A 82 -9.51 -3.88 -8.69
CA LEU A 82 -8.31 -4.30 -9.39
C LEU A 82 -8.58 -5.49 -10.31
N ASN A 83 -8.14 -5.39 -11.57
CA ASN A 83 -8.10 -6.48 -12.52
C ASN A 83 -6.72 -7.16 -12.47
N TRP A 84 -6.64 -8.24 -11.69
CA TRP A 84 -5.40 -8.99 -11.49
C TRP A 84 -4.83 -9.60 -12.77
N GLU A 85 -5.67 -10.05 -13.71
CA GLU A 85 -5.20 -10.60 -14.99
C GLU A 85 -4.39 -9.57 -15.79
N LYS A 86 -4.78 -8.29 -15.71
CA LYS A 86 -4.04 -7.20 -16.33
C LYS A 86 -2.82 -6.80 -15.50
N LEU A 87 -2.98 -6.67 -14.17
CA LEU A 87 -1.90 -6.24 -13.29
C LEU A 87 -0.72 -7.21 -13.28
N LEU A 88 -0.95 -8.52 -13.30
CA LEU A 88 0.14 -9.50 -13.32
C LEU A 88 1.05 -9.35 -14.56
N LYS A 89 0.54 -8.79 -15.66
CA LYS A 89 1.33 -8.46 -16.86
C LYS A 89 2.27 -7.26 -16.66
N LEU A 90 2.12 -6.52 -15.56
CA LEU A 90 2.90 -5.32 -15.20
C LEU A 90 3.92 -5.59 -14.08
N GLN A 91 4.12 -6.84 -13.68
CA GLN A 91 5.16 -7.20 -12.72
C GLN A 91 6.56 -6.82 -13.23
N THR A 92 7.46 -6.52 -12.31
CA THR A 92 8.88 -6.42 -12.62
C THR A 92 9.44 -7.79 -13.01
N PRO A 93 10.61 -7.86 -13.67
CA PRO A 93 11.26 -9.14 -13.98
C PRO A 93 11.54 -10.01 -12.75
N LEU A 94 11.62 -9.42 -11.55
CA LEU A 94 11.81 -10.12 -10.28
C LEU A 94 10.50 -10.59 -9.64
N GLY A 95 9.34 -10.31 -10.24
CA GLY A 95 8.03 -10.76 -9.75
C GLY A 95 7.33 -9.78 -8.79
N SER A 96 7.89 -8.60 -8.56
CA SER A 96 7.31 -7.58 -7.68
C SER A 96 6.42 -6.59 -8.42
N PHE A 97 5.60 -5.86 -7.66
CA PHE A 97 4.95 -4.64 -8.12
C PHE A 97 5.74 -3.41 -7.69
N LEU A 98 6.41 -2.75 -8.64
CA LEU A 98 7.20 -1.53 -8.42
C LEU A 98 8.16 -1.62 -7.21
N THR A 99 8.77 -2.80 -7.00
CA THR A 99 9.66 -3.11 -5.87
C THR A 99 9.03 -2.97 -4.47
N SER A 100 7.70 -2.87 -4.35
CA SER A 100 7.00 -2.78 -3.06
C SER A 100 6.69 -4.17 -2.50
N PRO A 101 7.25 -4.55 -1.33
CA PRO A 101 6.89 -5.81 -0.67
C PRO A 101 5.43 -5.84 -0.24
N ALA A 102 4.87 -4.73 0.24
CA ALA A 102 3.48 -4.66 0.70
C ALA A 102 2.48 -4.88 -0.46
N SER A 103 2.69 -4.19 -1.57
CA SER A 103 1.88 -4.35 -2.78
C SER A 103 2.00 -5.76 -3.36
N THR A 104 3.22 -6.32 -3.38
CA THR A 104 3.46 -7.69 -3.86
C THR A 104 2.83 -8.75 -2.95
N ALA A 105 2.89 -8.56 -1.63
CA ALA A 105 2.21 -9.45 -0.68
C ALA A 105 0.68 -9.41 -0.84
N PHE A 106 0.12 -8.23 -1.07
CA PHE A 106 -1.30 -8.10 -1.37
C PHE A 106 -1.67 -8.83 -2.67
N ALA A 107 -0.88 -8.66 -3.73
CA ALA A 107 -1.09 -9.39 -4.98
C ALA A 107 -0.99 -10.92 -4.80
N LEU A 108 -0.02 -11.41 -4.03
CA LEU A 108 0.11 -12.84 -3.72
C LEU A 108 -1.14 -13.37 -3.01
N MET A 109 -1.68 -12.62 -2.05
CA MET A 109 -2.87 -13.04 -1.29
C MET A 109 -4.07 -13.26 -2.22
N GLU A 110 -4.26 -12.37 -3.19
CA GLU A 110 -5.39 -12.35 -4.11
C GLU A 110 -5.24 -13.33 -5.28
N THR A 111 -4.00 -13.57 -5.75
CA THR A 111 -3.77 -14.28 -7.02
C THR A 111 -3.07 -15.64 -6.86
N LYS A 112 -2.35 -15.86 -5.75
CA LYS A 112 -1.45 -17.00 -5.56
C LYS A 112 -0.33 -17.09 -6.61
N ASP A 113 0.03 -15.97 -7.22
CA ASP A 113 1.10 -15.90 -8.23
C ASP A 113 2.47 -16.31 -7.66
N GLU A 114 3.14 -17.22 -8.37
CA GLU A 114 4.41 -17.80 -7.93
C GLU A 114 5.58 -16.81 -8.00
N ASN A 115 5.54 -15.84 -8.94
CA ASN A 115 6.59 -14.82 -9.04
C ASN A 115 6.51 -13.84 -7.87
N CYS A 116 5.30 -13.44 -7.47
CA CYS A 116 5.07 -12.67 -6.24
C CYS A 116 5.62 -13.41 -5.01
N PHE A 117 5.34 -14.71 -4.90
CA PHE A 117 5.85 -15.53 -3.80
C PHE A 117 7.38 -15.57 -3.79
N LYS A 118 7.99 -15.84 -4.95
CA LYS A 118 9.44 -15.92 -5.08
C LYS A 118 10.12 -14.61 -4.67
N TYR A 119 9.62 -13.47 -5.15
CA TYR A 119 10.13 -12.16 -4.74
C TYR A 119 10.12 -11.98 -3.23
N LEU A 120 9.00 -12.29 -2.57
CA LEU A 120 8.86 -12.11 -1.12
C LEU A 120 9.74 -13.07 -0.33
N ASP A 121 9.86 -14.32 -0.78
CA ASP A 121 10.72 -15.33 -0.17
C ASP A 121 12.20 -14.93 -0.28
N ASP A 122 12.62 -14.40 -1.44
CA ASP A 122 13.98 -13.87 -1.64
C ASP A 122 14.27 -12.68 -0.70
N ILE A 123 13.32 -11.74 -0.56
CA ILE A 123 13.43 -10.61 0.39
C ILE A 123 13.53 -11.12 1.84
N VAL A 124 12.65 -12.02 2.27
CA VAL A 124 12.67 -12.53 3.66
C VAL A 124 13.99 -13.26 3.96
N LYS A 125 14.54 -14.01 3.00
CA LYS A 125 15.82 -14.70 3.14
C LYS A 125 16.99 -13.72 3.24
N GLU A 126 17.03 -12.70 2.39
CA GLU A 126 18.12 -11.72 2.36
C GLU A 126 18.18 -10.88 3.65
N PHE A 127 17.01 -10.47 4.15
CA PHE A 127 16.90 -9.62 5.34
C PHE A 127 16.65 -10.41 6.64
N GLN A 128 16.63 -11.75 6.57
CA GLN A 128 16.40 -12.64 7.71
C GLN A 128 15.13 -12.31 8.52
N GLY A 129 14.06 -11.90 7.84
CA GLY A 129 12.83 -11.40 8.45
C GLY A 129 12.41 -10.06 7.87
N GLY A 130 11.99 -9.13 8.74
CA GLY A 130 11.56 -7.77 8.38
C GLY A 130 12.51 -6.69 8.88
N ASP A 131 13.74 -7.04 9.28
CA ASP A 131 14.73 -6.07 9.73
C ASP A 131 15.36 -5.38 8.52
N PHE A 132 14.69 -4.31 8.07
CA PHE A 132 15.15 -3.43 7.00
C PHE A 132 16.26 -2.50 7.53
N GLY A 133 17.41 -3.08 7.87
CA GLY A 133 18.62 -2.33 8.16
C GLY A 133 19.17 -1.60 6.92
N PRO A 134 20.41 -1.05 6.95
CA PRO A 134 20.99 -0.20 5.89
C PRO A 134 21.14 -0.84 4.49
N LYS A 135 20.71 -2.09 4.31
CA LYS A 135 20.73 -2.83 3.03
C LYS A 135 19.64 -2.40 2.02
N MET A 136 18.60 -1.64 2.43
CA MET A 136 17.57 -1.16 1.50
C MET A 136 18.03 0.03 0.65
N GLU A 137 18.96 0.85 1.14
CA GLU A 137 19.51 1.99 0.37
C GLU A 137 20.30 1.53 -0.86
N SER A 138 20.87 0.32 -0.85
CA SER A 138 21.60 -0.25 -2.00
C SER A 138 20.73 -0.89 -3.08
N LEU A 139 19.39 -0.91 -2.93
CA LEU A 139 18.47 -1.48 -3.94
C LEU A 139 17.71 -0.41 -4.73
N VAL A 140 17.95 0.87 -4.45
CA VAL A 140 17.35 2.02 -5.14
C VAL A 140 18.34 2.66 -6.14
N GLU A 141 19.59 2.22 -6.13
CA GLU A 141 20.62 2.60 -7.11
C GLU A 141 20.87 1.43 -8.08
N ASP A 142 20.01 1.31 -9.10
CA ASP A 142 20.33 0.70 -10.42
C ASP A 142 19.28 1.10 -11.47
#